data_AF-A0A971KW99-F1
#
_entry.id   AF-A0A971KW99-F1
#
_cell.length_a   1.000
_cell.length_b   1.000
_cell.length_c   1.000
_cell.angle_alpha   90.00
_cell.angle_beta   90.00
_cell.angle_gamma   90.00
#
_symmetry.space_group_name_H-M   'P 1'
#
loop_
_entity.id
_entity.type
_entity.pdbx_description
1 polymer ?
#
loop_
_entity_poly.entity_id
_entity_poly.type
_entity_poly.pdbx_seq_one_letter_code
_entity_poly.pdbx_strand_id
1 'polypeptide(L)'
;NIGVVGENRENSLMEYMKFQGDLTFVFQREVMLDFPFPVIPGECFVPELYIWNLIGDQGDILYFPTKSIYLCEYLADGYSANFAANFQRNPQGFLLFYVTQIHREQQWLGKGKCLVRCLQCLLRLGFKGVSQ
;
A
#
# COMPACT_ATOMS: atom_id res chain seq x y z
N ASN A 1 -14.27 20.50 8.72
CA ASN A 1 -14.05 20.52 7.26
C ASN A 1 -13.78 19.09 6.81
N ILE A 2 -14.63 18.55 5.93
CA ILE A 2 -14.48 17.22 5.34
C ILE A 2 -13.92 17.44 3.94
N GLY A 3 -12.88 16.69 3.57
CA GLY A 3 -12.35 16.71 2.22
C GLY A 3 -12.72 15.44 1.46
N VAL A 4 -12.63 15.52 0.13
CA VAL A 4 -12.91 14.42 -0.79
C VAL A 4 -11.68 14.22 -1.66
N VAL A 5 -11.12 13.02 -1.71
CA VAL A 5 -10.09 12.67 -2.69
C VAL A 5 -10.78 12.10 -3.93
N GLY A 6 -10.83 12.94 -4.97
CA GLY A 6 -11.32 12.64 -6.32
C GLY A 6 -10.41 13.26 -7.40
N GLU A 7 -10.85 13.29 -8.67
CA GLU A 7 -10.11 13.54 -9.93
C GLU A 7 -8.90 14.53 -9.92
N ASN A 8 -8.84 15.52 -9.02
CA ASN A 8 -7.68 16.42 -8.86
C ASN A 8 -6.65 15.90 -7.82
N ARG A 9 -6.01 14.77 -8.18
CA ARG A 9 -5.13 13.96 -7.31
C ARG A 9 -3.88 14.69 -6.80
N GLU A 10 -3.33 15.66 -7.54
CA GLU A 10 -2.09 16.38 -7.18
C GLU A 10 -2.26 17.31 -5.97
N ASN A 11 -3.36 18.07 -5.91
CA ASN A 11 -3.65 18.95 -4.77
C ASN A 11 -3.96 18.15 -3.51
N SER A 12 -4.67 17.01 -3.65
CA SER A 12 -4.94 16.13 -2.52
C SER A 12 -3.66 15.52 -1.95
N LEU A 13 -2.70 15.08 -2.78
CA LEU A 13 -1.46 14.46 -2.29
C LEU A 13 -0.60 15.45 -1.50
N MET A 14 -0.52 16.70 -1.93
CA MET A 14 0.20 17.77 -1.22
C MET A 14 -0.47 18.16 0.10
N GLU A 15 -1.79 18.02 0.22
CA GLU A 15 -2.52 18.21 1.46
C GLU A 15 -2.38 17.00 2.39
N TYR A 16 -2.33 15.79 1.84
CA TYR A 16 -2.05 14.54 2.57
C TYR A 16 -0.66 14.55 3.23
N MET A 17 0.34 15.16 2.60
CA MET A 17 1.67 15.31 3.22
C MET A 17 1.70 16.24 4.44
N LYS A 18 0.60 16.90 4.79
CA LYS A 18 0.51 17.78 5.97
C LYS A 18 0.00 17.07 7.23
N PHE A 19 -0.37 15.80 7.15
CA PHE A 19 -0.80 15.04 8.34
C PHE A 19 0.39 14.73 9.24
N GLN A 20 0.25 15.07 10.53
CA GLN A 20 1.28 14.83 11.55
C GLN A 20 1.13 13.48 12.25
N GLY A 21 0.60 12.46 11.55
CA GLY A 21 0.39 11.13 12.09
C GLY A 21 -0.06 10.13 11.02
N ASP A 22 -0.30 8.90 11.45
CA ASP A 22 -0.76 7.83 10.57
C ASP A 22 -2.22 8.04 10.15
N LEU A 23 -2.51 7.68 8.90
CA LEU A 23 -3.86 7.65 8.36
C LEU A 23 -4.42 6.24 8.51
N THR A 24 -5.67 6.15 8.97
CA THR A 24 -6.42 4.91 8.96
C THR A 24 -7.55 5.00 7.95
N PHE A 25 -7.85 3.86 7.33
CA PHE A 25 -8.94 3.75 6.39
C PHE A 25 -10.10 2.97 7.03
N VAL A 26 -11.32 3.46 6.80
CA VAL A 26 -12.54 2.77 7.20
C VAL A 26 -13.37 2.56 5.94
N PHE A 27 -13.54 1.30 5.56
CA PHE A 27 -14.32 0.92 4.38
C PHE A 27 -15.60 0.22 4.79
N GLN A 28 -16.62 0.36 3.95
CA GLN A 28 -17.84 -0.43 4.11
C GLN A 28 -17.53 -1.91 3.85
N ARG A 29 -18.15 -2.79 4.63
CA ARG A 29 -17.93 -4.24 4.52
C ARG A 29 -18.18 -4.77 3.11
N GLU A 30 -19.27 -4.33 2.49
CA GLU A 30 -19.67 -4.78 1.14
C GLU A 30 -18.56 -4.49 0.12
N VAL A 31 -18.01 -3.28 0.15
CA VAL A 31 -16.87 -2.90 -0.69
C VAL A 31 -15.64 -3.76 -0.41
N MET A 32 -15.31 -4.07 0.85
CA MET A 32 -14.17 -4.93 1.16
C MET A 32 -14.34 -6.37 0.67
N LEU A 33 -15.58 -6.87 0.56
CA LEU A 33 -15.84 -8.22 0.03
C LEU A 33 -15.61 -8.32 -1.48
N ASP A 34 -15.78 -7.21 -2.20
CA ASP A 34 -15.51 -7.14 -3.64
C ASP A 34 -14.00 -7.07 -3.98
N PHE A 35 -13.17 -6.66 -3.01
CA PHE A 35 -11.71 -6.55 -3.16
C PHE A 35 -10.96 -7.40 -2.11
N PRO A 36 -11.07 -8.74 -2.17
CA PRO A 36 -10.36 -9.61 -1.24
C PRO A 36 -8.84 -9.52 -1.45
N PHE A 37 -8.08 -9.69 -0.37
CA PHE A 37 -6.64 -9.84 -0.47
C PHE A 37 -6.26 -11.06 -1.31
N PRO A 38 -5.29 -10.95 -2.23
CA PRO A 38 -4.86 -12.07 -3.04
C PRO A 38 -4.15 -13.13 -2.18
N VAL A 39 -4.49 -14.39 -2.42
CA VAL A 39 -3.83 -15.54 -1.78
C VAL A 39 -2.74 -16.04 -2.72
N ILE A 40 -1.49 -15.87 -2.29
CA ILE A 40 -0.31 -16.27 -3.07
C ILE A 40 0.33 -17.50 -2.42
N PRO A 41 0.44 -18.64 -3.11
CA PRO A 41 1.04 -19.84 -2.55
C PRO A 41 2.46 -19.60 -2.03
N GLY A 42 2.72 -20.00 -0.78
CA GLY A 42 4.03 -19.85 -0.14
C GLY A 42 4.39 -18.41 0.28
N GLU A 43 3.40 -17.51 0.30
CA GLU A 43 3.48 -16.16 0.86
C GLU A 43 2.28 -15.91 1.79
N CYS A 44 2.46 -15.05 2.78
CA CYS A 44 1.44 -14.75 3.79
C CYS A 44 1.11 -13.26 3.90
N PHE A 45 1.67 -12.43 3.02
CA PHE A 45 1.52 -10.98 3.11
C PHE A 45 1.51 -10.32 1.73
N VAL A 46 0.57 -9.40 1.55
CA VAL A 46 0.53 -8.41 0.46
C VAL A 46 0.31 -7.04 1.10
N PRO A 47 1.05 -5.98 0.72
CA PRO A 47 0.88 -4.65 1.28
C PRO A 47 -0.58 -4.18 1.22
N GLU A 48 -1.11 -3.68 2.34
CA GLU A 48 -2.52 -3.30 2.50
C GLU A 48 -2.94 -2.20 1.52
N LEU A 49 -2.01 -1.28 1.23
CA LEU A 49 -2.21 -0.21 0.27
C LEU A 49 -2.56 -0.73 -1.14
N TYR A 50 -2.25 -1.98 -1.47
CA TYR A 50 -2.73 -2.61 -2.71
C TYR A 50 -4.26 -2.61 -2.76
N ILE A 51 -4.93 -3.13 -1.74
CA ILE A 51 -6.39 -3.21 -1.68
C ILE A 51 -7.03 -1.83 -1.52
N TRP A 52 -6.45 -0.96 -0.68
CA TRP A 52 -6.95 0.41 -0.52
C TRP A 52 -6.95 1.19 -1.81
N ASN A 53 -5.93 0.97 -2.65
CA ASN A 53 -5.86 1.60 -3.96
C ASN A 53 -6.93 1.08 -4.92
N LEU A 54 -7.18 -0.24 -4.95
CA LEU A 54 -8.23 -0.81 -5.79
C LEU A 54 -9.61 -0.28 -5.39
N ILE A 55 -9.88 -0.19 -4.09
CA ILE A 55 -11.12 0.40 -3.56
C ILE A 55 -11.20 1.88 -3.92
N GLY A 56 -10.11 2.64 -3.71
CA GLY A 56 -10.06 4.06 -4.04
C GLY A 56 -10.14 4.37 -5.54
N ASP A 57 -9.89 3.38 -6.40
CA ASP A 57 -10.07 3.51 -7.84
C ASP A 57 -11.55 3.28 -8.26
N GLN A 58 -12.43 2.81 -7.35
CA GLN A 58 -13.89 2.68 -7.60
C GLN A 58 -14.68 3.95 -7.31
N GLY A 59 -14.12 4.89 -6.57
CA GLY A 59 -14.84 6.11 -6.19
C GLY A 59 -14.10 6.93 -5.14
N ASP A 60 -14.76 7.99 -4.72
CA ASP A 60 -14.16 9.00 -3.84
C ASP A 60 -13.93 8.48 -2.42
N ILE A 61 -12.79 8.87 -1.83
CA ILE A 61 -12.48 8.65 -0.41
C ILE A 61 -12.67 9.94 0.36
N LEU A 62 -13.54 9.92 1.37
CA LEU A 62 -13.69 11.02 2.32
C LEU A 62 -12.52 11.03 3.31
N TYR A 63 -11.95 12.20 3.57
CA TYR A 63 -10.91 12.37 4.58
C TYR A 63 -11.25 13.50 5.57
N PHE A 64 -10.79 13.34 6.81
CA PHE A 64 -11.14 14.21 7.94
C PHE A 64 -9.87 14.79 8.57
N PRO A 65 -9.36 15.92 8.07
CA PRO A 65 -8.02 16.37 8.39
C PRO A 65 -7.80 16.82 9.84
N THR A 66 -8.88 17.20 10.53
CA THR A 66 -8.84 17.77 11.88
C THR A 66 -9.34 16.79 12.94
N LYS A 67 -9.53 15.51 12.59
CA LYS A 67 -10.13 14.52 13.49
C LYS A 67 -9.19 13.35 13.74
N SER A 68 -8.65 13.29 14.95
CA SER A 68 -7.97 12.10 15.45
C SER A 68 -9.02 11.10 15.93
N ILE A 69 -9.00 9.88 15.38
CA ILE A 69 -9.99 8.84 15.72
C ILE A 69 -9.40 7.65 16.48
N TYR A 70 -8.06 7.55 16.55
CA TYR A 70 -7.37 6.53 17.34
C TYR A 70 -5.98 7.02 17.74
N LEU A 71 -5.45 6.41 18.80
CA LEU A 71 -4.06 6.50 19.24
C LEU A 71 -3.56 5.06 19.37
N CYS A 72 -2.45 4.74 18.71
CA CYS A 72 -1.87 3.40 18.76
C CYS A 72 -0.37 3.45 19.01
N GLU A 73 0.13 2.39 19.63
CA GLU A 73 1.56 2.14 19.78
C GLU A 73 2.03 1.15 18.72
N TYR A 74 3.22 1.38 18.18
CA TYR A 74 3.84 0.44 17.27
C TYR A 74 4.29 -0.81 18.02
N LEU A 75 3.88 -1.97 17.52
CA LEU A 75 4.31 -3.26 18.05
C LEU A 75 5.77 -3.54 17.64
N ALA A 76 6.58 -4.04 18.58
CA ALA A 76 7.98 -4.39 18.34
C ALA A 76 8.15 -5.47 17.26
N ASP A 77 7.18 -6.37 17.13
CA ASP A 77 7.08 -7.41 16.12
C ASP A 77 6.10 -7.06 14.98
N GLY A 78 5.65 -5.80 14.90
CA GLY A 78 4.72 -5.34 13.88
C GLY A 78 5.31 -5.30 12.46
N TYR A 79 4.45 -5.07 11.46
CA TYR A 79 4.84 -5.05 10.05
C TYR A 79 5.87 -3.97 9.71
N SER A 80 5.73 -2.77 10.28
CA SER A 80 6.67 -1.67 10.05
C SER A 80 8.07 -2.00 10.57
N ALA A 81 8.17 -2.57 11.77
CA ALA A 81 9.45 -3.00 12.35
C ALA A 81 10.09 -4.15 11.54
N ASN A 82 9.27 -5.04 10.97
CA ASN A 82 9.71 -6.23 10.23
C ASN A 82 9.68 -6.07 8.70
N PHE A 83 9.64 -4.84 8.18
CA PHE A 83 9.48 -4.58 6.74
C PHE A 83 10.49 -5.37 5.89
N ALA A 84 11.76 -5.38 6.27
CA ALA A 84 12.81 -6.06 5.51
C ALA A 84 12.57 -7.58 5.44
N ALA A 85 12.17 -8.21 6.55
CA ALA A 85 11.85 -9.63 6.60
C ALA A 85 10.59 -9.96 5.78
N ASN A 86 9.55 -9.12 5.89
CA ASN A 86 8.32 -9.27 5.11
C ASN A 86 8.58 -9.15 3.61
N PHE A 87 9.38 -8.17 3.21
CA PHE A 87 9.78 -7.95 1.82
C PHE A 87 10.59 -9.12 1.25
N GLN A 88 11.42 -9.76 2.06
CA GLN A 88 12.19 -10.93 1.65
C GLN A 88 11.34 -12.19 1.51
N ARG A 89 10.38 -12.41 2.43
CA ARG A 89 9.56 -13.63 2.48
C ARG A 89 8.41 -13.61 1.47
N ASN A 90 7.92 -12.42 1.11
CA ASN A 90 6.73 -12.24 0.26
C ASN A 90 7.00 -11.48 -1.06
N PRO A 91 8.00 -11.86 -1.86
CA PRO A 91 8.40 -11.10 -3.04
C PRO A 91 7.32 -11.02 -4.13
N GLN A 92 6.41 -12.00 -4.29
CA GLN A 92 5.32 -11.91 -5.28
C GLN A 92 4.26 -10.89 -4.85
N GLY A 93 3.86 -10.89 -3.57
CA GLY A 93 2.90 -9.93 -3.02
C GLY A 93 3.40 -8.49 -3.14
N PHE A 94 4.67 -8.26 -2.84
CA PHE A 94 5.31 -6.95 -3.05
C PHE A 94 5.48 -6.61 -4.54
N LEU A 95 5.81 -7.56 -5.40
CA LEU A 95 5.89 -7.33 -6.85
C LEU A 95 4.55 -6.88 -7.41
N LEU A 96 3.47 -7.59 -7.07
CA LEU A 96 2.10 -7.24 -7.44
C LEU A 96 1.77 -5.80 -7.03
N PHE A 97 2.06 -5.45 -5.77
CA PHE A 97 1.87 -4.09 -5.29
C PHE A 97 2.69 -3.06 -6.09
N TYR A 98 4.02 -3.21 -6.20
CA TYR A 98 4.86 -2.19 -6.83
C TYR A 98 4.62 -2.03 -8.32
N VAL A 99 4.23 -3.08 -9.05
CA VAL A 99 3.82 -2.98 -10.45
C VAL A 99 2.61 -2.04 -10.59
N THR A 100 1.59 -2.21 -9.75
CA THR A 100 0.44 -1.28 -9.76
C THR A 100 0.82 0.14 -9.34
N GLN A 101 1.77 0.29 -8.40
CA GLN A 101 2.20 1.62 -7.95
C GLN A 101 2.93 2.43 -9.03
N ILE A 102 3.67 1.79 -9.94
CA ILE A 102 4.35 2.50 -11.04
C ILE A 102 3.37 3.33 -11.89
N HIS A 103 2.15 2.82 -12.08
CA HIS A 103 1.10 3.51 -12.82
C HIS A 103 0.44 4.64 -12.03
N ARG A 104 0.34 4.49 -10.70
CA ARG A 104 -0.35 5.45 -9.82
C ARG A 104 0.54 6.60 -9.36
N GLU A 105 1.83 6.32 -9.18
CA GLU A 105 2.83 7.29 -8.78
C GLU A 105 2.98 8.37 -9.87
N GLN A 106 2.94 9.64 -9.51
CA GLN A 106 3.07 10.75 -10.46
C GLN A 106 4.53 11.19 -10.58
N GLN A 107 5.29 11.10 -9.49
CA GLN A 107 6.65 11.61 -9.44
C GLN A 107 7.63 10.62 -10.08
N TRP A 108 8.47 11.10 -10.99
CA TRP A 108 9.49 10.30 -11.67
C TRP A 108 10.45 9.60 -10.71
N LEU A 109 10.85 10.27 -9.63
CA LEU A 109 11.69 9.66 -8.58
C LEU A 109 10.93 8.55 -7.84
N GLY A 110 9.63 8.72 -7.58
CA GLY A 110 8.79 7.69 -7.00
C GLY A 110 8.66 6.47 -7.93
N LYS A 111 8.44 6.70 -9.22
CA LYS A 111 8.41 5.64 -10.24
C LYS A 111 9.73 4.87 -10.28
N GLY A 112 10.86 5.59 -10.28
CA GLY A 112 12.19 5.00 -10.21
C GLY A 112 12.38 4.11 -8.98
N LYS A 113 11.94 4.57 -7.80
CA LYS A 113 11.96 3.75 -6.57
C LYS A 113 11.11 2.49 -6.71
N CYS A 114 9.90 2.59 -7.28
CA CYS A 114 9.04 1.43 -7.51
C CYS A 114 9.68 0.42 -8.47
N LEU A 115 10.32 0.89 -9.56
CA LEU A 115 11.03 0.03 -10.50
C LEU A 115 12.19 -0.73 -9.83
N VAL A 116 12.99 -0.04 -9.00
CA VAL A 116 14.05 -0.69 -8.20
C VAL A 116 13.47 -1.78 -7.29
N ARG A 117 12.31 -1.51 -6.66
CA ARG A 117 11.63 -2.50 -5.82
C ARG A 117 11.13 -3.70 -6.63
N CYS A 118 10.56 -3.49 -7.81
CA CYS A 118 10.17 -4.58 -8.71
C CYS A 118 11.38 -5.45 -9.08
N LEU A 119 12.51 -4.84 -9.46
CA LEU A 119 13.75 -5.57 -9.77
C LEU A 119 14.23 -6.40 -8.56
N GLN A 120 14.22 -5.83 -7.36
CA GLN A 120 14.56 -6.55 -6.13
C GLN A 120 13.63 -7.74 -5.87
N CYS A 121 12.33 -7.63 -6.16
CA CYS A 121 11.38 -8.74 -6.02
C CYS A 121 11.69 -9.84 -7.03
N LEU A 122 11.88 -9.50 -8.31
CA LEU A 122 12.21 -10.46 -9.37
C LEU A 122 13.50 -11.25 -9.07
N LEU A 123 14.54 -10.56 -8.60
CA LEU A 123 15.78 -11.22 -8.18
C LEU A 123 15.53 -12.23 -7.05
N ARG A 124 14.71 -11.88 -6.05
CA ARG A 124 14.37 -12.80 -4.95
C ARG A 124 13.53 -13.99 -5.40
N LEU A 125 12.62 -13.79 -6.35
CA LEU A 125 11.87 -14.90 -6.94
C LEU A 125 12.78 -15.88 -7.66
N GLY A 126 13.77 -15.38 -8.40
CA GLY A 126 14.82 -16.20 -9.01
C GLY A 126 15.56 -17.06 -7.98
N PHE A 127 15.98 -16.47 -6.85
CA PHE A 127 16.64 -17.23 -5.78
C PHE A 127 15.71 -18.24 -5.07
N LYS A 128 14.44 -17.88 -4.87
CA LYS A 128 13.44 -18.75 -4.22
C LYS A 128 13.10 -19.97 -5.08
N GLY A 129 13.01 -19.80 -6.40
CA GLY A 129 12.77 -20.90 -7.35
C GLY A 129 13.94 -21.86 -7.56
N VAL A 130 15.16 -21.47 -7.17
CA VAL A 130 16.35 -22.35 -7.19
C VAL A 130 16.47 -23.18 -5.90
N SER A 131 15.75 -22.80 -4.84
CA SER A 131 15.85 -23.40 -3.50
C SER A 131 14.67 -24.31 -3.13
N GLN A 132 13.73 -24.55 -4.06
CA GLN A 132 12.61 -25.49 -3.95
C GLN A 132 12.79 -26.64 -4.92
#